data_AF-A0A9Q0ZB08-F1
#
_entry.id   AF-A0A9Q0ZB08-F1
#
_cell.length_a   1.000
_cell.length_b   1.000
_cell.length_c   1.000
_cell.angle_alpha   90.00
_cell.angle_beta   90.00
_cell.angle_gamma   90.00
#
_symmetry.space_group_name_H-M   'P 1'
#
loop_
_entity.id
_entity.type
_entity.pdbx_description
1 polymer ?
#
loop_
_entity_poly.entity_id
_entity_poly.type
_entity_poly.pdbx_seq_one_letter_code
_entity_poly.pdbx_strand_id
1 'polypeptide(L)'
;MSISSLVMFPPEFREASIVFSATKQEKFTLTSASFRFPGNMGFSQDLFLIISTLVILLDVATAACSNGQCKILDECSSNQDCEAGLYCFSCPAGFSGSRCVRSTVTNQFKLLNNSLPFNKYAFLTTHNAFAIDEYPSHTGVPRITVTNQEDSITEQLNNGARALMLDTYDFRGDVWLCHSFKGQCYDFTAFGPAIDTLKEIEAFLSANPTEIVTLILEDYVQAPNGLTKVFAESGLMKYWFPVSKMPKNGQDWALVSDMVQNNQRLLVFTSIQSKEASEGIAYQWNYMVENQYGDDGMKAGSCPSRKESPPLDDKSRSLVLVKLL
;
A
#
# COMPACT_ATOMS: atom_id res chain seq x y z
N MET A 1 4.19 12.94 1.07
CA MET A 1 2.99 12.15 1.39
C MET A 1 3.33 10.73 1.00
N SER A 2 3.56 9.86 1.99
CA SER A 2 4.01 8.49 1.75
C SER A 2 2.84 7.73 1.16
N ILE A 3 3.00 7.19 -0.05
CA ILE A 3 2.21 6.03 -0.46
C ILE A 3 2.65 4.95 0.52
N SER A 4 1.93 4.80 1.63
CA SER A 4 2.24 3.80 2.65
C SER A 4 1.83 2.44 2.10
N SER A 5 2.67 1.94 1.19
CA SER A 5 2.64 0.59 0.67
C SER A 5 3.34 -0.28 1.69
N LEU A 6 2.57 -1.06 2.43
CA LEU A 6 3.11 -2.13 3.24
C LEU A 6 3.22 -3.38 2.36
N VAL A 7 4.21 -4.22 2.60
CA VAL A 7 4.26 -5.53 1.95
C VAL A 7 4.24 -6.60 3.03
N MET A 8 3.29 -7.52 2.89
CA MET A 8 3.30 -8.72 3.71
C MET A 8 4.35 -9.66 3.11
N PHE A 9 5.28 -10.19 3.90
CA PHE A 9 6.32 -11.12 3.43
C PHE A 9 6.22 -12.51 4.05
N PRO A 10 6.70 -13.52 3.33
CA PRO A 10 7.04 -14.81 3.90
C PRO A 10 8.14 -14.71 4.98
N PRO A 11 8.09 -15.55 6.03
CA PRO A 11 9.11 -15.56 7.08
C PRO A 11 10.54 -15.79 6.59
N GLU A 12 10.72 -16.45 5.44
CA GLU A 12 12.03 -16.74 4.85
C GLU A 12 12.78 -15.48 4.42
N PHE A 13 12.07 -14.37 4.21
CA PHE A 13 12.67 -13.09 3.82
C PHE A 13 13.17 -12.25 5.00
N ARG A 14 13.07 -12.76 6.24
CA ARG A 14 13.53 -12.05 7.46
C ARG A 14 15.05 -11.86 7.54
N GLU A 15 15.82 -12.73 6.88
CA GLU A 15 17.29 -12.66 6.83
C GLU A 15 17.80 -11.96 5.55
N ALA A 16 16.90 -11.58 4.65
CA ALA A 16 17.25 -10.82 3.46
C ALA A 16 17.24 -9.32 3.79
N SER A 17 18.36 -8.64 3.58
CA SER A 17 18.39 -7.18 3.43
C SER A 17 17.65 -6.80 2.15
N ILE A 18 16.31 -6.82 2.16
CA ILE A 18 15.53 -6.35 1.03
C ILE A 18 15.42 -4.83 1.16
N VAL A 19 16.37 -4.14 0.53
CA VAL A 19 16.23 -2.71 0.26
C VAL A 19 15.17 -2.55 -0.81
N PHE A 20 13.91 -2.35 -0.42
CA PHE A 20 12.97 -1.70 -1.32
C PHE A 20 13.29 -0.22 -1.32
N SER A 21 14.02 0.22 -2.34
CA SER A 21 13.98 1.62 -2.72
C SER A 21 12.70 1.84 -3.50
N ALA A 22 11.69 2.41 -2.86
CA ALA A 22 10.74 3.29 -3.54
C ALA A 22 11.26 4.73 -3.43
N THR A 23 12.55 4.96 -3.70
CA THR A 23 13.12 6.29 -3.72
C THR A 23 13.90 6.54 -4.99
N LYS A 24 13.50 7.63 -5.66
CA LYS A 24 14.27 8.50 -6.54
C LYS A 24 15.30 7.82 -7.45
N GLN A 25 14.95 7.81 -8.74
CA GLN A 25 15.87 7.64 -9.86
C GLN A 25 17.27 8.20 -9.56
N GLU A 26 18.27 7.33 -9.43
CA GLU A 26 19.62 7.66 -9.88
C GLU A 26 19.75 7.15 -11.32
N LYS A 27 19.40 8.00 -12.29
CA LYS A 27 20.14 8.00 -13.56
C LYS A 27 21.37 8.86 -13.34
N PHE A 28 22.52 8.21 -13.19
CA PHE A 28 23.82 8.84 -13.35
C PHE A 28 23.82 9.61 -14.68
N THR A 29 23.86 10.94 -14.59
CA THR A 29 24.14 11.81 -15.73
C THR A 29 25.48 12.44 -15.45
N LEU A 30 26.48 12.21 -16.31
CA LEU A 30 27.77 12.89 -16.25
C LEU A 30 27.53 14.40 -16.30
N THR A 31 27.72 15.11 -15.18
CA THR A 31 27.49 16.55 -15.10
C THR A 31 28.69 17.40 -15.52
N SER A 32 29.86 16.82 -15.78
CA SER A 32 30.96 17.53 -16.45
C SER A 32 32.14 16.62 -16.82
N ALA A 33 32.61 16.72 -18.06
CA ALA A 33 33.97 16.34 -18.44
C ALA A 33 34.76 17.62 -18.75
N SER A 34 35.71 17.99 -17.90
CA SER A 34 36.56 19.17 -18.13
C SER A 34 37.73 18.78 -19.04
N PHE A 35 37.65 19.10 -20.33
CA PHE A 35 38.79 19.03 -21.24
C PHE A 35 39.59 20.34 -21.14
N ARG A 36 40.82 20.28 -20.60
CA ARG A 36 41.82 21.34 -20.76
C ARG A 36 42.44 21.23 -22.15
N PHE A 37 42.13 22.17 -23.05
CA PHE A 37 42.91 22.38 -24.27
C PHE A 37 44.01 23.41 -24.02
N PRO A 38 45.28 23.16 -24.41
CA PRO A 38 46.32 24.16 -24.31
C PRO A 38 46.30 25.09 -25.53
N GLY A 39 46.38 26.40 -25.29
CA GLY A 39 46.99 27.35 -26.23
C GLY A 39 46.09 27.99 -27.29
N ASN A 40 46.17 29.32 -27.34
CA ASN A 40 45.66 30.25 -28.35
C ASN A 40 45.47 29.68 -29.77
N MET A 41 44.22 29.63 -30.22
CA MET A 41 43.85 29.84 -31.62
C MET A 41 42.55 30.65 -31.64
N GLY A 42 42.60 31.82 -32.27
CA GLY A 42 41.46 32.74 -32.38
C GLY A 42 40.35 32.13 -33.24
N PHE A 43 39.21 31.84 -32.61
CA PHE A 43 37.98 31.51 -33.31
C PHE A 43 37.20 32.79 -33.59
N SER A 44 36.76 32.99 -34.84
CA SER A 44 35.88 34.13 -35.22
C SER A 44 34.64 34.15 -34.33
N GLN A 45 34.16 35.33 -33.94
CA GLN A 45 32.89 35.52 -33.20
C GLN A 45 31.72 34.78 -33.88
N ASP A 46 31.77 34.64 -35.21
CA ASP A 46 30.77 33.91 -35.99
C ASP A 46 30.75 32.41 -35.67
N LEU A 47 31.91 31.79 -35.39
CA LEU A 47 31.96 30.37 -35.05
C LEU A 47 31.45 30.12 -33.62
N PHE A 48 31.65 31.06 -32.71
CA PHE A 48 31.08 30.98 -31.36
C PHE A 48 29.56 31.10 -31.38
N LEU A 49 28.99 31.98 -32.21
CA LEU A 49 27.54 32.10 -32.42
C LEU A 49 26.95 30.87 -33.10
N ILE A 50 27.65 30.28 -34.07
CA ILE A 50 27.23 29.04 -34.74
C ILE A 50 27.27 27.85 -33.77
N ILE A 51 28.31 27.74 -32.92
CA ILE A 51 28.38 26.66 -31.91
C ILE A 51 27.34 26.88 -30.82
N SER A 52 27.09 28.13 -30.39
CA SER A 52 26.05 28.44 -29.39
C SER A 52 24.65 28.16 -29.94
N THR A 53 24.38 28.49 -31.20
CA THR A 53 23.10 28.18 -31.86
C THR A 53 22.97 26.70 -32.17
N LEU A 54 24.04 25.98 -32.53
CA LEU A 54 24.01 24.52 -32.63
C LEU A 54 23.81 23.84 -31.28
N VAL A 55 24.39 24.34 -30.19
CA VAL A 55 24.18 23.82 -28.83
C VAL A 55 22.76 24.10 -28.34
N ILE A 56 22.17 25.26 -28.69
CA ILE A 56 20.76 25.58 -28.42
C ILE A 56 19.80 24.76 -29.33
N LEU A 57 20.23 24.35 -30.52
CA LEU A 57 19.50 23.42 -31.39
C LEU A 57 19.74 21.94 -31.05
N LEU A 58 20.73 21.65 -30.20
CA LEU A 58 21.05 20.34 -29.62
C LEU A 58 20.52 20.18 -28.19
N ASP A 59 19.76 21.15 -27.67
CA ASP A 59 18.73 20.84 -26.69
C ASP A 59 17.77 19.91 -27.40
N VAL A 60 18.06 18.62 -27.25
CA VAL A 60 17.23 17.51 -27.65
C VAL A 60 15.83 17.89 -27.17
N ALA A 61 14.97 18.27 -28.11
CA ALA A 61 13.55 18.14 -27.93
C ALA A 61 13.36 16.66 -27.61
N THR A 62 13.38 16.34 -26.32
CA THR A 62 12.82 15.10 -25.82
C THR A 62 11.38 15.23 -26.28
N ALA A 63 11.08 14.59 -27.41
CA ALA A 63 9.73 14.60 -27.93
C ALA A 63 8.88 14.10 -26.77
N ALA A 64 8.08 14.99 -26.19
CA ALA A 64 7.15 14.62 -25.15
C ALA A 64 6.35 13.47 -25.76
N CYS A 65 6.52 12.29 -25.18
CA CYS A 65 5.78 11.12 -25.60
C CYS A 65 4.28 11.45 -25.51
N SER A 66 3.49 10.90 -26.41
CA SER A 66 2.05 11.12 -26.45
C SER A 66 1.38 9.96 -27.17
N ASN A 67 0.05 9.87 -27.11
CA ASN A 67 -0.73 8.83 -27.80
C ASN A 67 -0.33 7.39 -27.41
N GLY A 68 -0.17 7.15 -26.12
CA GLY A 68 0.06 5.82 -25.56
C GLY A 68 1.50 5.32 -25.67
N GLN A 69 2.46 6.23 -25.86
CA GLN A 69 3.88 5.90 -26.04
C GLN A 69 4.75 6.30 -24.84
N CYS A 70 4.19 7.00 -23.84
CA CYS A 70 4.93 7.37 -22.65
C CYS A 70 5.19 6.18 -21.74
N LYS A 71 6.47 5.96 -21.46
CA LYS A 71 6.94 4.91 -20.57
C LYS A 71 6.85 5.35 -19.13
N ILE A 72 7.10 4.41 -18.23
CA ILE A 72 7.14 4.69 -16.80
C ILE A 72 8.13 5.83 -16.50
N LEU A 73 7.66 6.81 -15.73
CA LEU A 73 8.34 8.05 -15.32
C LEU A 73 8.52 9.13 -16.40
N ASP A 74 8.05 8.89 -17.63
CA ASP A 74 7.96 9.94 -18.65
C ASP A 74 6.87 10.94 -18.27
N GLU A 75 7.04 12.21 -18.67
CA GLU A 75 6.06 13.26 -18.44
C GLU A 75 4.79 13.01 -19.25
N CYS A 76 3.64 13.36 -18.69
CA CYS A 76 2.34 13.17 -19.33
C CYS A 76 1.39 14.30 -18.96
N SER A 77 0.35 14.51 -19.78
CA SER A 77 -0.74 15.44 -19.47
C SER A 77 -2.05 14.71 -19.19
N SER A 78 -2.21 13.50 -19.73
CA SER A 78 -3.40 12.67 -19.53
C SER A 78 -3.06 11.18 -19.56
N ASN A 79 -3.96 10.34 -19.07
CA ASN A 79 -3.81 8.87 -19.12
C ASN A 79 -3.59 8.34 -20.54
N GLN A 80 -4.06 9.05 -21.57
CA GLN A 80 -3.92 8.65 -22.98
C GLN A 80 -2.49 8.78 -23.50
N ASP A 81 -1.63 9.51 -22.80
CA ASP A 81 -0.22 9.64 -23.18
C ASP A 81 0.57 8.38 -22.83
N CYS A 82 0.15 7.66 -21.80
CA CYS A 82 0.86 6.54 -21.19
C CYS A 82 0.66 5.20 -21.90
N GLU A 83 1.70 4.37 -21.93
CA GLU A 83 1.63 2.98 -22.41
C GLU A 83 0.54 2.19 -21.66
N ALA A 84 0.02 1.13 -22.29
CA ALA A 84 -1.02 0.30 -21.72
C ALA A 84 -0.65 -0.22 -20.31
N GLY A 85 -1.52 0.02 -19.33
CA GLY A 85 -1.31 -0.35 -17.93
C GLY A 85 -0.61 0.71 -17.07
N LEU A 86 -0.24 1.85 -17.67
CA LEU A 86 0.22 3.05 -16.98
C LEU A 86 -0.87 4.13 -16.99
N TYR A 87 -0.79 5.06 -16.06
CA TYR A 87 -1.68 6.22 -15.99
C TYR A 87 -0.88 7.47 -15.61
N CYS A 88 -1.43 8.63 -15.95
CA CYS A 88 -0.75 9.89 -15.74
C CYS A 88 -1.05 10.43 -14.34
N PHE A 89 0.00 10.63 -13.55
CA PHE A 89 -0.15 10.93 -12.14
C PHE A 89 0.82 12.01 -11.66
N SER A 90 0.35 12.91 -10.78
CA SER A 90 1.17 13.94 -10.15
C SER A 90 1.34 13.67 -8.66
N CYS A 91 2.59 13.65 -8.19
CA CYS A 91 2.91 13.59 -6.77
C CYS A 91 3.80 14.78 -6.39
N PRO A 92 3.22 15.94 -6.01
CA PRO A 92 3.99 17.17 -5.73
C PRO A 92 5.07 17.00 -4.65
N ALA A 93 4.87 16.06 -3.72
CA ALA A 93 5.84 15.74 -2.68
C ALA A 93 7.03 14.89 -3.18
N GLY A 94 6.87 14.17 -4.30
CA GLY A 94 7.88 13.28 -4.86
C GLY A 94 8.59 13.85 -6.10
N PHE A 95 7.84 14.46 -7.01
CA PHE A 95 8.35 15.01 -8.27
C PHE A 95 7.47 16.16 -8.78
N SER A 96 8.06 17.05 -9.59
CA SER A 96 7.32 18.11 -10.27
C SER A 96 6.61 17.56 -11.51
N GLY A 97 5.41 18.08 -11.78
CA GLY A 97 4.59 17.70 -12.93
C GLY A 97 3.89 16.35 -12.79
N SER A 98 3.23 15.91 -13.87
CA SER A 98 2.60 14.59 -13.97
C SER A 98 3.49 13.66 -14.78
N ARG A 99 3.55 12.39 -14.35
CA ARG A 99 4.34 11.35 -15.01
C ARG A 99 3.53 10.07 -15.17
N CYS A 100 3.85 9.29 -16.19
CA CYS A 100 3.26 7.97 -16.35
C CYS A 100 3.77 7.04 -15.25
N VAL A 101 2.88 6.61 -14.38
CA VAL A 101 3.17 5.69 -13.29
C VAL A 101 2.35 4.42 -13.46
N ARG A 102 2.73 3.37 -12.72
CA ARG A 102 2.05 2.08 -12.76
C ARG A 102 1.16 1.96 -11.53
N SER A 103 -0.14 1.70 -11.75
CA SER A 103 -1.10 1.49 -10.66
C SER A 103 -1.21 0.02 -10.26
N THR A 104 -1.11 -0.88 -11.25
CA THR A 104 -1.47 -2.28 -11.06
C THR A 104 -0.26 -3.15 -10.72
N VAL A 105 -0.30 -3.76 -9.54
CA VAL A 105 0.64 -4.78 -9.07
C VAL A 105 0.15 -6.16 -9.50
N THR A 106 1.09 -7.05 -9.81
CA THR A 106 0.78 -8.43 -10.16
C THR A 106 0.12 -9.15 -8.97
N ASN A 107 -1.04 -9.75 -9.22
CA ASN A 107 -1.68 -10.63 -8.26
C ASN A 107 -0.83 -11.91 -8.06
N GLN A 108 -0.28 -12.06 -6.86
CA GLN A 108 0.64 -13.13 -6.52
C GLN A 108 -0.01 -14.50 -6.47
N PHE A 109 -1.28 -14.59 -6.08
CA PHE A 109 -2.02 -15.85 -6.05
C PHE A 109 -2.20 -16.44 -7.45
N LYS A 110 -2.29 -15.59 -8.47
CA LYS A 110 -2.31 -16.00 -9.88
C LYS A 110 -0.91 -16.29 -10.42
N LEU A 111 0.09 -15.50 -10.03
CA LEU A 111 1.47 -15.65 -10.51
C LEU A 111 2.09 -17.01 -10.14
N LEU A 112 1.88 -17.47 -8.90
CA LEU A 112 2.42 -18.74 -8.39
C LEU A 112 1.37 -19.86 -8.34
N ASN A 113 0.32 -19.75 -9.17
CA ASN A 113 -0.74 -20.75 -9.33
C ASN A 113 -1.29 -21.28 -7.99
N ASN A 114 -1.57 -20.40 -7.03
CA ASN A 114 -2.18 -20.69 -5.71
C ASN A 114 -1.73 -21.96 -4.95
N SER A 115 -0.54 -22.48 -5.25
CA SER A 115 -0.07 -23.81 -4.83
C SER A 115 0.75 -23.80 -3.55
N LEU A 116 1.09 -22.62 -3.04
CA LEU A 116 1.88 -22.48 -1.82
C LEU A 116 0.97 -22.20 -0.60
N PRO A 117 1.47 -22.45 0.62
CA PRO A 117 0.86 -21.92 1.83
C PRO A 117 0.70 -20.40 1.77
N PHE A 118 -0.37 -19.85 2.36
CA PHE A 118 -0.65 -18.41 2.34
C PHE A 118 0.54 -17.55 2.81
N ASN A 119 1.26 -17.98 3.86
CA ASN A 119 2.45 -17.31 4.38
C ASN A 119 3.70 -17.43 3.48
N LYS A 120 3.59 -17.97 2.26
CA LYS A 120 4.67 -17.99 1.25
C LYS A 120 4.45 -17.00 0.11
N TYR A 121 3.41 -16.18 0.20
CA TYR A 121 3.15 -15.08 -0.74
C TYR A 121 3.58 -13.75 -0.17
N ALA A 122 4.03 -12.84 -1.05
CA ALA A 122 4.34 -11.47 -0.68
C ALA A 122 3.48 -10.47 -1.46
N PHE A 123 2.57 -9.74 -0.82
CA PHE A 123 1.62 -8.86 -1.51
C PHE A 123 1.46 -7.50 -0.83
N LEU A 124 0.97 -6.54 -1.63
CA LEU A 124 0.74 -5.16 -1.21
C LEU A 124 -0.39 -5.07 -0.18
N THR A 125 -0.16 -4.24 0.81
CA THR A 125 -1.08 -3.86 1.88
C THR A 125 -1.20 -2.33 1.90
N THR A 126 -2.40 -1.78 1.93
CA THR A 126 -2.59 -0.31 1.99
C THR A 126 -2.85 0.16 3.42
N HIS A 127 -2.07 1.14 3.88
CA HIS A 127 -2.23 1.75 5.21
C HIS A 127 -3.42 2.71 5.23
N ASN A 128 -4.27 2.61 6.25
CA ASN A 128 -5.47 3.45 6.38
C ASN A 128 -6.24 3.51 5.06
N ALA A 129 -6.55 2.34 4.51
CA ALA A 129 -7.09 2.16 3.16
C ALA A 129 -8.32 3.03 2.87
N PHE A 130 -9.09 3.34 3.91
CA PHE A 130 -10.30 4.14 3.88
C PHE A 130 -10.06 5.67 3.84
N ALA A 131 -8.84 6.11 4.15
CA ALA A 131 -8.51 7.52 4.27
C ALA A 131 -8.26 8.14 2.88
N ILE A 132 -9.29 8.14 2.04
CA ILE A 132 -9.20 8.48 0.62
C ILE A 132 -9.34 10.00 0.43
N ASP A 133 -8.53 10.56 -0.45
CA ASP A 133 -8.60 11.97 -0.83
C ASP A 133 -9.96 12.30 -1.47
N GLU A 134 -10.48 13.49 -1.16
CA GLU A 134 -11.83 13.91 -1.57
C GLU A 134 -12.98 12.96 -1.17
N TYR A 135 -12.76 11.99 -0.27
CA TYR A 135 -13.82 11.06 0.14
C TYR A 135 -15.04 11.82 0.71
N PRO A 136 -16.28 11.51 0.29
CA PRO A 136 -17.47 12.26 0.69
C PRO A 136 -17.64 12.40 2.21
N SER A 137 -18.09 13.56 2.68
CA SER A 137 -18.39 13.75 4.11
C SER A 137 -19.68 13.05 4.49
N HIS A 138 -19.61 12.17 5.48
CA HIS A 138 -20.76 11.49 6.08
C HIS A 138 -21.30 12.21 7.33
N THR A 139 -20.62 13.25 7.80
CA THR A 139 -20.96 13.98 9.03
C THR A 139 -21.56 15.34 8.77
N GLY A 140 -21.37 15.90 7.56
CA GLY A 140 -21.72 17.28 7.22
C GLY A 140 -20.69 18.31 7.73
N VAL A 141 -19.63 17.87 8.41
CA VAL A 141 -18.54 18.71 8.90
C VAL A 141 -17.35 18.59 7.94
N PRO A 142 -16.64 19.69 7.63
CA PRO A 142 -15.39 19.63 6.86
C PRO A 142 -14.36 18.73 7.54
N ARG A 143 -13.77 17.81 6.78
CA ARG A 143 -12.75 16.89 7.30
C ARG A 143 -11.42 17.63 7.46
N ILE A 144 -10.82 17.55 8.64
CA ILE A 144 -9.51 18.11 9.01
C ILE A 144 -8.66 17.00 9.59
N THR A 145 -8.26 16.08 8.73
CA THR A 145 -7.32 14.99 9.05
C THR A 145 -6.55 14.63 7.79
N VAL A 146 -5.57 13.74 7.92
CA VAL A 146 -4.74 13.31 6.79
C VAL A 146 -5.45 12.24 5.96
N THR A 147 -5.20 12.28 4.66
CA THR A 147 -5.57 11.24 3.70
C THR A 147 -4.32 10.42 3.37
N ASN A 148 -4.52 9.13 3.08
CA ASN A 148 -3.47 8.16 2.77
C ASN A 148 -3.60 7.57 1.37
N GLN A 149 -4.79 7.61 0.79
CA GLN A 149 -5.11 6.96 -0.49
C GLN A 149 -5.78 7.94 -1.43
N GLU A 150 -5.72 7.67 -2.73
CA GLU A 150 -6.46 8.39 -3.77
C GLU A 150 -7.47 7.47 -4.47
N ASP A 151 -7.16 6.16 -4.48
CA ASP A 151 -8.00 5.11 -5.03
C ASP A 151 -9.09 4.68 -4.03
N SER A 152 -10.29 4.40 -4.54
CA SER A 152 -11.34 3.70 -3.78
C SER A 152 -10.87 2.33 -3.27
N ILE A 153 -11.61 1.74 -2.33
CA ILE A 153 -11.28 0.40 -1.81
C ILE A 153 -11.32 -0.64 -2.94
N THR A 154 -12.32 -0.53 -3.81
CA THR A 154 -12.45 -1.38 -5.00
C THR A 154 -11.25 -1.23 -5.93
N GLU A 155 -10.80 0.00 -6.19
CA GLU A 155 -9.64 0.28 -7.03
C GLU A 155 -8.34 -0.24 -6.41
N GLN A 156 -8.10 -0.01 -5.11
CA GLN A 156 -6.93 -0.56 -4.40
C GLN A 156 -6.82 -2.09 -4.57
N LEU A 157 -7.95 -2.80 -4.44
CA LEU A 157 -8.02 -4.26 -4.62
C LEU A 157 -7.82 -4.67 -6.10
N ASN A 158 -8.42 -3.94 -7.05
CA ASN A 158 -8.21 -4.17 -8.49
C ASN A 158 -6.77 -3.89 -8.91
N ASN A 159 -6.11 -2.94 -8.25
CA ASN A 159 -4.71 -2.55 -8.43
C ASN A 159 -3.74 -3.54 -7.77
N GLY A 160 -4.24 -4.61 -7.14
CA GLY A 160 -3.42 -5.74 -6.71
C GLY A 160 -3.11 -5.75 -5.22
N ALA A 161 -3.59 -4.78 -4.44
CA ALA A 161 -3.56 -4.90 -2.98
C ALA A 161 -4.36 -6.13 -2.53
N ARG A 162 -3.82 -6.89 -1.58
CA ARG A 162 -4.48 -8.07 -0.99
C ARG A 162 -4.57 -7.99 0.52
N ALA A 163 -4.15 -6.87 1.10
CA ALA A 163 -4.51 -6.50 2.45
C ALA A 163 -4.81 -5.01 2.59
N LEU A 164 -5.66 -4.69 3.56
CA LEU A 164 -6.08 -3.32 3.86
C LEU A 164 -5.98 -3.10 5.38
N MET A 165 -5.37 -1.99 5.81
CA MET A 165 -5.38 -1.57 7.20
C MET A 165 -6.53 -0.58 7.42
N LEU A 166 -7.32 -0.79 8.48
CA LEU A 166 -8.50 0.01 8.80
C LEU A 166 -8.48 0.42 10.27
N ASP A 167 -8.70 1.69 10.55
CA ASP A 167 -8.83 2.19 11.92
C ASP A 167 -10.31 2.26 12.26
N THR A 168 -10.75 1.44 13.21
CA THR A 168 -12.18 1.24 13.53
C THR A 168 -12.51 1.86 14.88
N TYR A 169 -13.61 2.63 14.93
CA TYR A 169 -14.03 3.35 16.13
C TYR A 169 -15.54 3.19 16.37
N ASP A 170 -15.94 3.24 17.64
CA ASP A 170 -17.34 3.54 17.98
C ASP A 170 -17.62 5.01 17.69
N PHE A 171 -18.57 5.28 16.80
CA PHE A 171 -18.99 6.64 16.50
C PHE A 171 -20.45 6.69 16.06
N ARG A 172 -21.22 7.67 16.56
CA ARG A 172 -22.63 7.87 16.22
C ARG A 172 -23.50 6.60 16.32
N GLY A 173 -23.15 5.67 17.21
CA GLY A 173 -23.90 4.43 17.48
C GLY A 173 -23.53 3.23 16.60
N ASP A 174 -22.56 3.38 15.69
CA ASP A 174 -22.10 2.33 14.78
C ASP A 174 -20.56 2.25 14.76
N VAL A 175 -20.02 1.29 14.00
CA VAL A 175 -18.58 1.20 13.73
C VAL A 175 -18.24 2.10 12.55
N TRP A 176 -17.29 3.01 12.76
CA TRP A 176 -16.83 3.99 11.76
C TRP A 176 -15.34 3.86 11.49
N LEU A 177 -14.93 4.35 10.33
CA LEU A 177 -13.54 4.49 9.95
C LEU A 177 -13.11 5.96 10.11
N CYS A 178 -12.11 6.18 10.95
CA CYS A 178 -11.67 7.53 11.32
C CYS A 178 -10.15 7.60 11.40
N HIS A 179 -9.55 8.64 10.81
CA HIS A 179 -8.13 8.92 11.01
C HIS A 179 -8.00 9.88 12.19
N SER A 180 -8.00 9.33 13.41
CA SER A 180 -8.21 10.09 14.64
C SER A 180 -7.13 9.84 15.70
N PHE A 181 -7.35 10.32 16.93
CA PHE A 181 -6.38 10.23 18.01
C PHE A 181 -7.06 9.94 19.36
N LYS A 182 -6.28 9.42 20.31
CA LYS A 182 -6.71 9.09 21.69
C LYS A 182 -7.90 8.11 21.76
N GLY A 183 -8.04 7.24 20.76
CA GLY A 183 -9.11 6.24 20.71
C GLY A 183 -10.52 6.81 20.60
N GLN A 184 -10.68 8.02 20.08
CA GLN A 184 -11.98 8.64 19.85
C GLN A 184 -12.10 9.13 18.42
N CYS A 185 -13.26 8.94 17.80
CA CYS A 185 -13.59 9.53 16.51
C CYS A 185 -14.34 10.86 16.70
N TYR A 186 -14.04 11.85 15.85
CA TYR A 186 -14.68 13.15 15.84
C TYR A 186 -15.26 13.44 14.46
N ASP A 187 -16.25 14.32 14.38
CA ASP A 187 -16.91 14.64 13.10
C ASP A 187 -15.93 15.11 12.01
N PHE A 188 -14.84 15.79 12.40
CA PHE A 188 -13.81 16.31 11.50
C PHE A 188 -12.69 15.29 11.19
N THR A 189 -12.64 14.15 11.88
CA THR A 189 -11.68 13.05 11.60
C THR A 189 -12.34 11.82 10.96
N ALA A 190 -13.67 11.80 10.90
CA ALA A 190 -14.46 10.72 10.33
C ALA A 190 -14.40 10.69 8.79
N PHE A 191 -14.24 9.50 8.23
CA PHE A 191 -14.40 9.25 6.80
C PHE A 191 -15.82 8.78 6.50
N GLY A 192 -16.22 7.64 7.08
CA GLY A 192 -17.57 7.10 6.92
C GLY A 192 -17.82 5.87 7.81
N PRO A 193 -19.07 5.37 7.82
CA PRO A 193 -19.41 4.09 8.43
C PRO A 193 -18.58 2.94 7.84
N ALA A 194 -18.11 2.02 8.68
CA ALA A 194 -17.28 0.90 8.21
C ALA A 194 -18.03 -0.04 7.25
N ILE A 195 -19.36 -0.10 7.36
CA ILE A 195 -20.22 -0.94 6.50
C ILE A 195 -20.05 -0.63 5.01
N ASP A 196 -19.76 0.62 4.63
CA ASP A 196 -19.63 1.01 3.23
C ASP A 196 -18.36 0.41 2.62
N THR A 197 -17.22 0.56 3.30
CA THR A 197 -15.94 -0.08 2.93
C THR A 197 -16.05 -1.61 2.94
N LEU A 198 -16.71 -2.20 3.94
CA LEU A 198 -16.88 -3.65 4.00
C LEU A 198 -17.75 -4.20 2.87
N LYS A 199 -18.75 -3.44 2.40
CA LYS A 199 -19.55 -3.81 1.22
C LYS A 199 -18.76 -3.75 -0.08
N GLU A 200 -17.84 -2.81 -0.24
CA GLU A 200 -16.91 -2.82 -1.38
C GLU A 200 -16.04 -4.08 -1.40
N ILE A 201 -15.51 -4.47 -0.23
CA ILE A 201 -14.72 -5.70 -0.09
C ILE A 201 -15.57 -6.94 -0.38
N GLU A 202 -16.82 -6.98 0.08
CA GLU A 202 -17.75 -8.07 -0.22
C GLU A 202 -18.01 -8.18 -1.72
N ALA A 203 -18.30 -7.05 -2.38
CA ALA A 203 -18.52 -7.00 -3.81
C ALA A 203 -17.29 -7.49 -4.59
N PHE A 204 -16.09 -7.10 -4.17
CA PHE A 204 -14.84 -7.58 -4.76
C PHE A 204 -14.67 -9.10 -4.59
N LEU A 205 -14.83 -9.63 -3.38
CA LEU A 205 -14.69 -11.08 -3.13
C LEU A 205 -15.78 -11.90 -3.83
N SER A 206 -16.97 -11.34 -4.00
CA SER A 206 -18.09 -11.93 -4.72
C SER A 206 -17.80 -12.01 -6.23
N ALA A 207 -17.31 -10.92 -6.82
CA ALA A 207 -16.93 -10.87 -8.24
C ALA A 207 -15.66 -11.68 -8.55
N ASN A 208 -14.79 -11.89 -7.57
CA ASN A 208 -13.50 -12.54 -7.76
C ASN A 208 -13.35 -13.80 -6.86
N PRO A 209 -13.89 -14.97 -7.28
CA PRO A 209 -14.01 -16.15 -6.42
C PRO A 209 -12.67 -16.81 -6.04
N THR A 210 -11.58 -16.49 -6.74
CA THR A 210 -10.24 -17.04 -6.48
C THR A 210 -9.35 -16.11 -5.65
N GLU A 211 -9.86 -14.94 -5.25
CA GLU A 211 -9.08 -13.94 -4.52
C GLU A 211 -9.27 -14.10 -3.02
N ILE A 212 -8.23 -13.74 -2.27
CA ILE A 212 -8.20 -13.67 -0.81
C ILE A 212 -7.89 -12.24 -0.40
N VAL A 213 -8.59 -11.71 0.60
CA VAL A 213 -8.35 -10.38 1.17
C VAL A 213 -8.01 -10.52 2.65
N THR A 214 -7.06 -9.73 3.12
CA THR A 214 -6.68 -9.64 4.54
C THR A 214 -7.01 -8.26 5.09
N LEU A 215 -7.67 -8.19 6.25
CA LEU A 215 -7.94 -6.95 6.95
C LEU A 215 -7.15 -6.91 8.25
N ILE A 216 -6.52 -5.77 8.52
CA ILE A 216 -5.77 -5.52 9.75
C ILE A 216 -6.42 -4.31 10.42
N LEU A 217 -7.07 -4.53 11.55
CA LEU A 217 -7.87 -3.53 12.24
C LEU A 217 -7.06 -2.90 13.37
N GLU A 218 -6.79 -1.60 13.26
CA GLU A 218 -6.49 -0.81 14.44
C GLU A 218 -7.80 -0.53 15.17
N ASP A 219 -8.06 -1.30 16.21
CA ASP A 219 -9.38 -1.46 16.81
C ASP A 219 -9.54 -0.60 18.07
N TYR A 220 -10.45 0.36 17.98
CA TYR A 220 -10.92 1.21 19.08
C TYR A 220 -12.40 0.95 19.43
N VAL A 221 -13.02 -0.10 18.88
CA VAL A 221 -14.43 -0.46 19.09
C VAL A 221 -14.62 -1.16 20.44
N GLN A 222 -15.27 -0.46 21.36
CA GLN A 222 -15.63 -0.93 22.70
C GLN A 222 -17.02 -1.56 22.76
N ALA A 223 -17.92 -1.20 21.84
CA ALA A 223 -19.26 -1.78 21.77
C ALA A 223 -19.18 -3.32 21.71
N PRO A 224 -19.90 -4.04 22.59
CA PRO A 224 -19.92 -5.50 22.57
C PRO A 224 -20.38 -6.02 21.21
N ASN A 225 -19.57 -6.87 20.58
CA ASN A 225 -19.84 -7.45 19.26
C ASN A 225 -19.98 -6.41 18.12
N GLY A 226 -19.47 -5.19 18.29
CA GLY A 226 -19.58 -4.14 17.27
C GLY A 226 -18.96 -4.56 15.92
N LEU A 227 -17.76 -5.15 15.97
CA LEU A 227 -17.06 -5.63 14.77
C LEU A 227 -17.77 -6.83 14.15
N THR A 228 -18.07 -7.86 14.93
CA THR A 228 -18.79 -9.05 14.42
C THR A 228 -20.15 -8.71 13.84
N LYS A 229 -20.89 -7.76 14.43
CA LYS A 229 -22.15 -7.25 13.87
C LYS A 229 -21.96 -6.64 12.49
N VAL A 230 -21.02 -5.70 12.33
CA VAL A 230 -20.82 -5.02 11.03
C VAL A 230 -20.25 -5.96 9.95
N PHE A 231 -19.45 -6.96 10.32
CA PHE A 231 -19.03 -8.02 9.40
C PHE A 231 -20.18 -8.94 8.97
N ALA A 232 -21.11 -9.25 9.88
CA ALA A 232 -22.31 -10.01 9.52
C ALA A 232 -23.22 -9.22 8.59
N GLU A 233 -23.47 -7.94 8.88
CA GLU A 233 -24.30 -7.04 8.09
C GLU A 233 -23.72 -6.75 6.70
N SER A 234 -22.40 -6.73 6.55
CA SER A 234 -21.73 -6.59 5.25
C SER A 234 -21.82 -7.86 4.39
N GLY A 235 -22.16 -9.01 4.98
CA GLY A 235 -22.20 -10.30 4.29
C GLY A 235 -20.84 -10.99 4.17
N LEU A 236 -19.78 -10.43 4.77
CA LEU A 236 -18.42 -10.94 4.67
C LEU A 236 -18.17 -12.23 5.47
N MET A 237 -19.02 -12.56 6.46
CA MET A 237 -18.85 -13.75 7.30
C MET A 237 -18.81 -15.07 6.52
N LYS A 238 -19.42 -15.13 5.33
CA LYS A 238 -19.35 -16.32 4.44
C LYS A 238 -17.95 -16.59 3.89
N TYR A 239 -17.05 -15.60 3.94
CA TYR A 239 -15.65 -15.70 3.50
C TYR A 239 -14.66 -15.93 4.65
N TRP A 240 -15.13 -15.92 5.90
CA TRP A 240 -14.27 -15.83 7.08
C TRP A 240 -13.31 -17.02 7.24
N PHE A 241 -12.02 -16.74 7.40
CA PHE A 241 -11.02 -17.73 7.79
C PHE A 241 -10.98 -17.86 9.33
N PRO A 242 -11.35 -19.02 9.91
CA PRO A 242 -11.52 -19.14 11.35
C PRO A 242 -10.20 -19.24 12.11
N VAL A 243 -10.12 -18.59 13.27
CA VAL A 243 -8.97 -18.63 14.19
C VAL A 243 -8.53 -20.06 14.54
N SER A 244 -9.49 -20.99 14.68
CA SER A 244 -9.21 -22.39 15.00
C SER A 244 -8.38 -23.13 13.93
N LYS A 245 -8.32 -22.60 12.69
CA LYS A 245 -7.50 -23.13 11.59
C LYS A 245 -6.22 -22.32 11.36
N MET A 246 -6.01 -21.22 12.07
CA MET A 246 -4.80 -20.42 11.91
C MET A 246 -3.60 -21.13 12.56
N PRO A 247 -2.47 -21.27 11.85
CA PRO A 247 -1.30 -21.94 12.38
C PRO A 247 -0.69 -21.17 13.55
N LYS A 248 0.02 -21.90 14.41
CA LYS A 248 0.77 -21.35 15.54
C LYS A 248 2.23 -21.74 15.40
N ASN A 249 3.12 -21.03 16.09
CA ASN A 249 4.54 -21.37 16.19
C ASN A 249 5.23 -21.48 14.81
N GLY A 250 5.00 -20.50 13.94
CA GLY A 250 5.66 -20.39 12.64
C GLY A 250 5.26 -21.43 11.60
N GLN A 251 4.28 -22.29 11.89
CA GLN A 251 3.81 -23.29 10.95
C GLN A 251 3.19 -22.67 9.70
N ASP A 252 3.20 -23.44 8.62
CA ASP A 252 2.61 -23.04 7.36
C ASP A 252 1.08 -22.92 7.49
N TRP A 253 0.56 -21.90 6.81
CA TRP A 253 -0.88 -21.70 6.64
C TRP A 253 -1.44 -22.73 5.65
N ALA A 254 -2.76 -22.81 5.56
CA ALA A 254 -3.40 -23.59 4.51
C ALA A 254 -2.91 -23.15 3.13
N LEU A 255 -2.92 -24.09 2.17
CA LEU A 255 -2.67 -23.75 0.77
C LEU A 255 -3.71 -22.73 0.31
N VAL A 256 -3.29 -21.77 -0.52
CA VAL A 256 -4.22 -20.79 -1.08
C VAL A 256 -5.32 -21.47 -1.89
N SER A 257 -5.00 -22.56 -2.60
CA SER A 257 -5.98 -23.42 -3.28
C SER A 257 -7.08 -23.91 -2.34
N ASP A 258 -6.71 -24.37 -1.15
CA ASP A 258 -7.65 -24.94 -0.17
C ASP A 258 -8.49 -23.85 0.47
N MET A 259 -7.89 -22.70 0.77
CA MET A 259 -8.60 -21.53 1.27
C MET A 259 -9.68 -21.08 0.28
N VAL A 260 -9.34 -21.02 -1.02
CA VAL A 260 -10.28 -20.69 -2.09
C VAL A 260 -11.37 -21.75 -2.21
N GLN A 261 -11.01 -23.04 -2.26
CA GLN A 261 -11.96 -24.15 -2.40
C GLN A 261 -12.98 -24.18 -1.27
N ASN A 262 -12.56 -23.87 -0.04
CA ASN A 262 -13.43 -23.83 1.14
C ASN A 262 -14.14 -22.48 1.33
N ASN A 263 -14.00 -21.54 0.38
CA ASN A 263 -14.48 -20.17 0.47
C ASN A 263 -14.02 -19.42 1.75
N GLN A 264 -12.85 -19.77 2.29
CA GLN A 264 -12.22 -19.13 3.45
C GLN A 264 -11.23 -18.06 2.98
N ARG A 265 -11.76 -16.99 2.38
CA ARG A 265 -11.05 -15.99 1.57
C ARG A 265 -10.92 -14.62 2.23
N LEU A 266 -11.30 -14.49 3.50
CA LEU A 266 -11.16 -13.28 4.29
C LEU A 266 -10.43 -13.60 5.60
N LEU A 267 -9.24 -13.03 5.77
CA LEU A 267 -8.50 -13.06 7.04
C LEU A 267 -8.70 -11.72 7.73
N VAL A 268 -9.00 -11.72 9.03
CA VAL A 268 -9.19 -10.48 9.80
C VAL A 268 -8.39 -10.55 11.08
N PHE A 269 -7.54 -9.55 11.28
CA PHE A 269 -6.73 -9.36 12.47
C PHE A 269 -7.15 -8.08 13.20
N THR A 270 -7.10 -8.08 14.52
CA THR A 270 -7.37 -6.91 15.38
C THR A 270 -6.19 -6.63 16.30
N SER A 271 -5.98 -5.35 16.62
CA SER A 271 -5.01 -4.89 17.61
C SER A 271 -5.41 -5.17 19.06
N ILE A 272 -6.63 -5.66 19.33
CA ILE A 272 -7.15 -5.91 20.68
C ILE A 272 -7.17 -7.40 21.03
N GLN A 273 -6.39 -7.80 22.03
CA GLN A 273 -6.20 -9.21 22.41
C GLN A 273 -7.49 -9.92 22.82
N SER A 274 -8.39 -9.24 23.55
CA SER A 274 -9.60 -9.85 24.09
C SER A 274 -10.62 -10.22 23.00
N LYS A 275 -10.53 -9.64 21.79
CA LYS A 275 -11.43 -9.90 20.66
C LYS A 275 -11.25 -11.29 20.05
N GLU A 276 -10.08 -11.92 20.21
CA GLU A 276 -9.89 -13.29 19.76
C GLU A 276 -10.77 -14.27 20.54
N ALA A 277 -10.84 -14.12 21.86
CA ALA A 277 -11.67 -14.96 22.71
C ALA A 277 -13.15 -14.57 22.68
N SER A 278 -13.47 -13.28 22.61
CA SER A 278 -14.85 -12.78 22.70
C SER A 278 -15.59 -12.77 21.36
N GLU A 279 -14.91 -12.48 20.26
CA GLU A 279 -15.51 -12.30 18.92
C GLU A 279 -14.94 -13.24 17.86
N GLY A 280 -13.86 -13.99 18.16
CA GLY A 280 -13.21 -14.88 17.19
C GLY A 280 -12.40 -14.13 16.13
N ILE A 281 -11.99 -12.88 16.40
CA ILE A 281 -11.15 -12.07 15.52
C ILE A 281 -9.69 -12.22 15.96
N ALA A 282 -8.81 -12.65 15.06
CA ALA A 282 -7.44 -13.01 15.39
C ALA A 282 -6.66 -11.83 15.99
N TYR A 283 -6.02 -12.02 17.14
CA TYR A 283 -5.15 -10.99 17.70
C TYR A 283 -3.87 -10.88 16.86
N GLN A 284 -3.62 -9.73 16.24
CA GLN A 284 -2.58 -9.58 15.22
C GLN A 284 -1.21 -10.08 15.68
N TRP A 285 -0.81 -9.76 16.90
CA TRP A 285 0.52 -10.09 17.44
C TRP A 285 0.72 -11.57 17.75
N ASN A 286 -0.34 -12.38 17.68
CA ASN A 286 -0.20 -13.83 17.69
C ASN A 286 0.31 -14.40 16.35
N TYR A 287 0.22 -13.64 15.26
CA TYR A 287 0.40 -14.18 13.91
C TYR A 287 1.43 -13.42 13.08
N MET A 288 1.62 -12.12 13.33
CA MET A 288 2.53 -11.27 12.56
C MET A 288 3.56 -10.53 13.40
N VAL A 289 4.67 -10.19 12.76
CA VAL A 289 5.64 -9.19 13.26
C VAL A 289 5.58 -7.95 12.37
N GLU A 290 5.84 -6.77 12.94
CA GLU A 290 5.81 -5.49 12.23
C GLU A 290 6.97 -4.57 12.64
N ASN A 291 7.57 -3.89 11.65
CA ASN A 291 8.62 -2.91 11.90
C ASN A 291 8.04 -1.58 12.43
N GLN A 292 8.87 -0.83 13.14
CA GLN A 292 8.54 0.52 13.59
C GLN A 292 8.37 1.43 12.37
N TYR A 293 7.29 2.21 12.38
CA TYR A 293 6.97 3.16 11.33
C TYR A 293 7.56 4.55 11.63
N GLY A 294 7.60 5.39 10.59
CA GLY A 294 8.07 6.77 10.67
C GLY A 294 9.58 6.87 10.88
N ASP A 295 10.05 8.08 11.20
CA ASP A 295 11.48 8.38 11.35
C ASP A 295 12.16 7.52 12.43
N ASP A 296 11.42 7.11 13.46
CA ASP A 296 11.94 6.23 14.52
C ASP A 296 12.30 4.82 14.03
N GLY A 297 11.63 4.36 12.96
CA GLY A 297 11.94 3.12 12.25
C GLY A 297 13.12 3.23 11.30
N MET A 298 13.49 4.46 10.94
CA MET A 298 14.49 4.77 9.92
C MET A 298 15.91 4.79 10.47
N LYS A 299 16.41 3.61 10.83
CA LYS A 299 17.74 3.43 11.42
C LYS A 299 18.63 2.64 10.47
N ALA A 300 19.65 3.28 9.89
CA ALA A 300 20.58 2.61 9.00
C ALA A 300 21.20 1.38 9.68
N GLY A 301 21.12 0.21 9.02
CA GLY A 301 21.62 -1.06 9.55
C GLY A 301 20.75 -1.71 10.63
N SER A 302 19.55 -1.19 10.91
CA SER A 302 18.63 -1.74 11.91
C SER A 302 17.18 -1.66 11.43
N CYS A 303 16.40 -2.70 11.68
CA CYS A 303 14.96 -2.70 11.48
C CYS A 303 14.30 -2.94 12.84
N PRO A 304 14.02 -1.89 13.64
CA PRO A 304 13.42 -2.09 14.95
C PRO A 304 11.96 -2.54 14.81
N SER A 305 11.50 -3.45 15.67
CA SER A 305 10.07 -3.77 15.81
C SER A 305 9.31 -2.58 16.37
N ARG A 306 8.03 -2.43 15.99
CA ARG A 306 7.14 -1.52 16.72
C ARG A 306 6.87 -2.04 18.13
N LYS A 307 6.47 -1.14 19.03
CA LYS A 307 6.32 -1.41 20.46
C LYS A 307 5.44 -2.62 20.80
N GLU A 308 4.31 -2.78 20.11
CA GLU A 308 3.37 -3.87 20.39
C GLU A 308 3.75 -5.19 19.68
N SER A 309 4.63 -5.13 18.68
CA SER A 309 5.04 -6.29 17.90
C SER A 309 6.08 -7.12 18.65
N PRO A 310 6.06 -8.45 18.51
CA PRO A 310 7.22 -9.27 18.80
C PRO A 310 8.46 -8.83 17.99
N PRO A 311 9.67 -9.25 18.39
CA PRO A 311 10.89 -9.04 17.61
C PRO A 311 10.75 -9.53 16.16
N LEU A 312 11.30 -8.81 15.18
CA LEU A 312 11.19 -9.18 13.75
C LEU A 312 11.81 -10.55 13.42
N ASP A 313 12.75 -11.02 14.24
CA ASP A 313 13.37 -12.34 14.14
C ASP A 313 12.59 -13.46 14.87
N ASP A 314 11.44 -13.15 15.49
CA ASP A 314 10.58 -14.14 16.15
C ASP A 314 9.91 -15.07 15.12
N LYS A 315 10.56 -16.21 14.86
CA LYS A 315 10.08 -17.25 13.93
C LYS A 315 8.81 -17.96 14.40
N SER A 316 8.29 -17.68 15.60
CA SER A 316 6.99 -18.23 16.05
C SER A 316 5.79 -17.55 15.40
N ARG A 317 5.99 -16.39 14.76
CA ARG A 317 4.99 -15.68 13.93
C ARG A 317 5.23 -16.02 12.47
N SER A 318 4.19 -16.37 11.72
CA SER A 318 4.33 -16.82 10.32
C SER A 318 4.01 -15.73 9.29
N LEU A 319 3.57 -14.54 9.71
CA LEU A 319 3.37 -13.38 8.83
C LEU A 319 4.36 -12.27 9.19
N VAL A 320 4.74 -11.48 8.20
CA VAL A 320 5.61 -10.31 8.37
C VAL A 320 4.93 -9.14 7.69
N LEU A 321 4.64 -8.06 8.42
CA LEU A 321 4.11 -6.82 7.87
C LEU A 321 5.21 -5.76 7.87
N VAL A 322 5.62 -5.30 6.69
CA VAL A 322 6.69 -4.31 6.58
C VAL A 322 6.13 -3.00 6.05
N LYS A 323 6.32 -1.90 6.79
CA LYS A 323 6.12 -0.53 6.33
C LYS A 323 7.31 -0.11 5.48
N LEU A 324 7.06 0.11 4.19
CA LEU A 324 8.01 0.72 3.27
C LEU A 324 7.86 2.25 3.32
N LEU A 325 8.95 2.94 3.01
CA LEU A 325 9.03 4.41 3.00
C LEU A 325 8.30 5.02 1.81
#